data_AF-A0A5C1I9M0-F1
#
_entry.id   AF-A0A5C1I9M0-F1
#
_cell.length_a   1.000
_cell.length_b   1.000
_cell.length_c   1.000
_cell.angle_alpha   90.00
_cell.angle_beta   90.00
_cell.angle_gamma   90.00
#
_symmetry.space_group_name_H-M   'P 1'
#
loop_
_entity.id
_entity.type
_entity.pdbx_description
1 polymer ?
#
loop_
_entity_poly.entity_id
_entity_poly.type
_entity_poly.pdbx_seq_one_letter_code
_entity_poly.pdbx_strand_id
1 'polypeptide(L)'
;MRKTSYRPKSMKSTDNYFNKQPKTMAKNTNRAKADAAKIITKQECTEAFSVYAAADAEQSQINAELEIEINKLRDAKAKRMLELQAIKNGSFAIMKAYAMANKSEFAVKRSMIFSFGKIGFRTGTPAITLLKGFKMEAVIALVKKHLPDYIRTVEVIAKDELIAKRSDIKVNDHFAKCGFKVTKSESFFVEPKKEDKDANSEEVEAAA
;
A
#
# COMPACT_ATOMS: atom_id res chain seq x y z
N MET A 1 -30.17 14.03 22.21
CA MET A 1 -30.38 13.10 21.08
C MET A 1 -29.09 12.94 20.29
N ARG A 2 -28.47 11.75 20.31
CA ARG A 2 -27.16 11.46 19.69
C ARG A 2 -27.33 11.31 18.17
N LYS A 3 -26.75 12.23 17.41
CA LYS A 3 -26.74 12.21 15.93
C LYS A 3 -25.73 11.17 15.45
N THR A 4 -26.20 10.06 14.88
CA THR A 4 -25.38 9.08 14.18
C THR A 4 -24.99 9.64 12.81
N SER A 5 -23.84 10.32 12.75
CA SER A 5 -23.26 10.77 11.49
C SER A 5 -22.66 9.58 10.74
N TYR A 6 -23.32 9.13 9.68
CA TYR A 6 -22.70 8.23 8.70
C TYR A 6 -21.53 8.95 8.03
N ARG A 7 -20.31 8.54 8.40
CA ARG A 7 -19.04 8.99 7.82
C ARG A 7 -18.73 8.07 6.63
N PRO A 8 -18.78 8.54 5.38
CA PRO A 8 -18.29 7.73 4.27
C PRO A 8 -16.80 7.48 4.51
N LYS A 9 -16.44 6.21 4.71
CA LYS A 9 -15.05 5.78 4.80
C LYS A 9 -14.40 6.18 3.46
N SER A 10 -13.31 6.93 3.51
CA SER A 10 -12.44 7.14 2.36
C SER A 10 -12.19 5.79 1.71
N MET A 11 -12.47 5.66 0.40
CA MET A 11 -12.04 4.50 -0.37
C MET A 11 -10.53 4.40 -0.19
N LYS A 12 -10.12 3.48 0.69
CA LYS A 12 -8.73 3.04 0.78
C LYS A 12 -8.40 2.51 -0.61
N SER A 13 -7.22 2.86 -1.13
CA SER A 13 -6.73 2.33 -2.40
C SER A 13 -7.05 0.84 -2.46
N THR A 14 -7.75 0.43 -3.52
CA THR A 14 -8.22 -0.94 -3.73
C THR A 14 -7.07 -1.89 -4.07
N ASP A 15 -5.83 -1.39 -4.07
CA ASP A 15 -4.62 -2.13 -4.43
C ASP A 15 -4.25 -3.18 -3.39
N ASN A 16 -4.89 -3.18 -2.21
CA ASN A 16 -4.59 -4.07 -1.09
C ASN A 16 -5.72 -5.04 -0.68
N TYR A 17 -6.75 -5.22 -1.52
CA TYR A 17 -7.82 -6.18 -1.22
C TYR A 17 -7.64 -7.55 -1.86
N PHE A 18 -6.83 -7.67 -2.92
CA PHE A 18 -6.70 -8.93 -3.66
C PHE A 18 -5.54 -9.81 -3.22
N ASN A 19 -4.53 -9.26 -2.53
CA ASN A 19 -3.45 -10.05 -1.93
C ASN A 19 -3.75 -10.51 -0.49
N LYS A 20 -5.03 -10.48 -0.09
CA LYS A 20 -5.47 -11.14 1.13
C LYS A 20 -5.90 -12.54 0.76
N GLN A 21 -4.93 -13.45 0.81
CA GLN A 21 -5.16 -14.89 0.93
C GLN A 21 -6.44 -15.13 1.77
N PRO A 22 -7.41 -15.93 1.30
CA PRO A 22 -8.59 -16.23 2.10
C PRO A 22 -8.14 -16.73 3.47
N LYS A 23 -8.68 -16.13 4.54
CA LYS A 23 -8.50 -16.62 5.92
C LYS A 23 -9.27 -17.93 6.17
N THR A 24 -9.42 -18.77 5.15
CA THR A 24 -9.69 -20.18 5.36
C THR A 24 -8.39 -20.77 5.87
N MET A 25 -8.26 -20.75 7.19
CA MET A 25 -7.22 -21.43 7.93
C MET A 25 -7.29 -22.91 7.54
N ALA A 26 -6.54 -23.32 6.50
CA ALA A 26 -5.88 -24.60 6.58
C ALA A 26 -4.95 -24.45 7.78
N LYS A 27 -5.45 -24.84 8.95
CA LYS A 27 -4.65 -25.03 10.16
C LYS A 27 -3.62 -26.09 9.79
N ASN A 28 -2.49 -25.66 9.23
CA ASN A 28 -1.32 -26.52 9.21
C ASN A 28 -0.75 -26.44 10.62
N THR A 29 -1.41 -27.14 11.55
CA THR A 29 -0.94 -27.36 12.91
C THR A 29 0.19 -28.37 12.88
N ASN A 30 1.27 -28.04 12.17
CA ASN A 30 2.56 -28.66 12.34
C ASN A 30 3.52 -27.61 12.89
N ARG A 31 3.12 -26.98 14.02
CA ARG A 31 4.13 -26.61 15.02
C ARG A 31 4.50 -27.91 15.72
N ALA A 32 5.21 -28.78 15.00
CA ALA A 32 5.83 -29.95 15.60
C ALA A 32 6.74 -29.41 16.71
N LYS A 33 6.36 -29.68 17.95
CA LYS A 33 7.35 -29.72 19.04
C LYS A 33 8.44 -30.65 18.55
N ALA A 34 9.69 -30.24 18.73
CA ALA A 34 10.84 -31.04 18.35
C ALA A 34 10.79 -32.37 19.10
N ASP A 35 10.19 -33.37 18.46
CA ASP A 35 10.39 -34.77 18.79
C ASP A 35 11.78 -35.16 18.28
N ALA A 36 12.46 -35.97 19.09
CA ALA A 36 13.86 -36.36 18.99
C ALA A 36 14.37 -36.52 17.53
N ALA A 37 15.56 -35.98 17.29
CA ALA A 37 16.21 -35.87 15.98
C ALA A 37 16.18 -37.17 15.16
N LYS A 38 15.18 -37.30 14.28
CA LYS A 38 15.25 -38.19 13.12
C LYS A 38 16.32 -37.60 12.19
N ILE A 39 17.39 -38.35 11.93
CA ILE A 39 18.39 -37.97 10.94
C ILE A 39 17.68 -38.05 9.57
N ILE A 40 17.30 -36.92 9.01
CA ILE A 40 16.72 -36.83 7.67
C ILE A 40 17.86 -37.07 6.67
N THR A 41 17.64 -38.01 5.76
CA THR A 41 18.64 -38.32 4.73
C THR A 41 18.64 -37.27 3.62
N LYS A 42 19.76 -37.15 2.89
CA LYS A 42 19.83 -36.29 1.70
C LYS A 42 18.76 -36.65 0.66
N GLN A 43 18.41 -37.94 0.58
CA GLN A 43 17.37 -38.42 -0.32
C GLN A 43 15.99 -37.89 0.09
N GLU A 44 15.57 -38.05 1.35
CA GLU A 44 14.31 -37.49 1.87
C GLU A 44 14.25 -35.97 1.68
N CYS A 45 15.37 -35.25 1.86
CA CYS A 45 15.45 -33.82 1.60
C CYS A 45 15.25 -33.47 0.10
N THR A 46 15.81 -34.29 -0.81
CA THR A 46 15.69 -34.07 -2.26
C THR A 46 14.27 -34.34 -2.73
N GLU A 47 13.63 -35.39 -2.21
CA GLU A 47 12.22 -35.70 -2.46
C GLU A 47 11.31 -34.58 -1.95
N ALA A 48 11.54 -34.09 -0.72
CA ALA A 48 10.79 -32.97 -0.16
C ALA A 48 11.00 -31.67 -0.97
N PHE A 49 12.21 -31.40 -1.47
CA PHE A 49 12.48 -30.24 -2.31
C PHE A 49 11.78 -30.33 -3.67
N SER A 50 11.69 -31.53 -4.26
CA SER A 50 10.92 -31.77 -5.49
C SER A 50 9.43 -31.45 -5.30
N VAL A 51 8.82 -31.96 -4.22
CA VAL A 51 7.41 -31.67 -3.88
C VAL A 51 7.21 -30.18 -3.62
N TYR A 52 8.13 -29.54 -2.90
CA TYR A 52 8.08 -28.10 -2.65
C TYR A 52 8.14 -27.29 -3.96
N ALA A 53 9.07 -27.63 -4.86
CA ALA A 53 9.23 -26.95 -6.14
C ALA A 53 7.98 -27.09 -7.03
N ALA A 54 7.36 -28.28 -7.07
CA ALA A 54 6.12 -28.50 -7.80
C ALA A 54 4.96 -27.66 -7.22
N ALA A 55 4.81 -27.64 -5.90
CA ALA A 55 3.77 -26.85 -5.24
C ALA A 55 3.96 -25.33 -5.43
N ASP A 56 5.20 -24.84 -5.37
CA ASP A 56 5.52 -23.43 -5.65
C ASP A 56 5.19 -23.06 -7.10
N ALA A 57 5.52 -23.93 -8.06
CA ALA A 57 5.19 -23.74 -9.46
C ALA A 57 3.68 -23.70 -9.71
N GLU A 58 2.91 -24.63 -9.14
CA GLU A 58 1.44 -24.62 -9.22
C GLU A 58 0.83 -23.35 -8.58
N GLN A 59 1.33 -22.96 -7.41
CA GLN A 59 0.88 -21.72 -6.77
C GLN A 59 1.17 -20.50 -7.65
N SER A 60 2.33 -20.45 -8.29
CA SER A 60 2.68 -19.38 -9.22
C SER A 60 1.75 -19.34 -10.44
N GLN A 61 1.37 -20.50 -10.98
CA GLN A 61 0.43 -20.59 -12.11
C GLN A 61 -0.97 -20.09 -11.72
N ILE A 62 -1.50 -20.55 -10.58
CA ILE A 62 -2.80 -20.11 -10.06
C ILE A 62 -2.81 -18.58 -9.86
N ASN A 63 -1.74 -18.03 -9.28
CA ASN A 63 -1.63 -16.59 -9.08
C ASN A 63 -1.63 -15.83 -10.42
N ALA A 64 -0.90 -16.32 -11.43
CA ALA A 64 -0.88 -15.71 -12.75
C ALA A 64 -2.25 -15.74 -13.44
N GLU A 65 -2.99 -16.85 -13.35
CA GLU A 65 -4.36 -16.96 -13.89
C GLU A 65 -5.31 -15.99 -13.18
N LEU A 66 -5.24 -15.92 -11.85
CA LEU A 66 -6.03 -14.97 -11.05
C LEU A 66 -5.75 -13.52 -11.47
N GLU A 67 -4.50 -13.14 -11.66
CA GLU A 67 -4.13 -11.80 -12.12
C GLU A 67 -4.76 -11.47 -13.47
N ILE A 68 -4.75 -12.41 -14.41
CA ILE A 68 -5.41 -12.24 -15.72
C ILE A 68 -6.91 -12.01 -15.54
N GLU A 69 -7.59 -12.81 -14.72
CA GLU A 69 -9.03 -12.66 -14.48
C GLU A 69 -9.39 -11.35 -13.77
N ILE A 70 -8.60 -10.94 -12.78
CA ILE A 70 -8.78 -9.66 -12.07
C ILE A 70 -8.66 -8.51 -13.05
N ASN A 71 -7.65 -8.55 -13.92
CA ASN A 71 -7.42 -7.49 -14.91
C ASN A 71 -8.56 -7.45 -15.93
N LYS A 72 -9.00 -8.60 -16.44
CA LYS A 72 -10.20 -8.69 -17.31
C LYS A 72 -11.44 -8.09 -16.64
N LEU A 73 -11.68 -8.40 -15.36
CA LEU A 73 -12.83 -7.86 -14.63
C LEU A 73 -12.71 -6.36 -14.40
N ARG A 74 -11.50 -5.86 -14.09
CA ARG A 74 -11.23 -4.42 -13.95
C ARG A 74 -11.50 -3.69 -15.25
N ASP A 75 -10.99 -4.20 -16.37
CA ASP A 75 -11.14 -3.59 -17.68
C ASP A 75 -12.61 -3.57 -18.13
N ALA A 76 -13.32 -4.69 -17.94
CA ALA A 76 -14.75 -4.80 -18.27
C ALA A 76 -15.61 -3.77 -17.52
N LYS A 77 -15.23 -3.40 -16.29
CA LYS A 77 -15.97 -2.42 -15.48
C LYS A 77 -15.43 -0.99 -15.61
N ALA A 78 -14.20 -0.80 -16.09
CA ALA A 78 -13.56 0.51 -16.21
C ALA A 78 -14.39 1.49 -17.05
N LYS A 79 -14.86 1.06 -18.23
CA LYS A 79 -15.69 1.91 -19.11
C LYS A 79 -16.97 2.38 -18.41
N ARG A 80 -17.71 1.47 -17.78
CA ARG A 80 -18.95 1.83 -17.08
C ARG A 80 -18.69 2.75 -15.88
N MET A 81 -17.59 2.55 -15.17
CA MET A 81 -17.19 3.42 -14.07
C MET A 81 -16.88 4.84 -14.55
N LEU A 82 -16.18 4.98 -15.68
CA LEU A 82 -15.89 6.27 -16.29
C LEU A 82 -17.17 6.98 -16.76
N GLU A 83 -18.08 6.27 -17.43
CA GLU A 83 -19.38 6.81 -17.84
C GLU A 83 -20.20 7.33 -16.65
N LEU A 84 -20.33 6.51 -15.59
CA LEU A 84 -21.04 6.90 -14.38
C LEU A 84 -20.38 8.10 -13.69
N GLN A 85 -19.05 8.16 -13.70
CA GLN A 85 -18.33 9.30 -13.15
C GLN A 85 -18.55 10.57 -13.99
N ALA A 86 -18.61 10.46 -15.32
CA ALA A 86 -18.94 11.58 -16.20
C ALA A 86 -20.37 12.09 -15.95
N ILE A 87 -21.36 11.20 -15.84
CA ILE A 87 -22.76 11.55 -15.52
C ILE A 87 -22.84 12.27 -14.17
N LYS A 88 -22.15 11.75 -13.14
CA LYS A 88 -22.08 12.38 -11.81
C LYS A 88 -21.43 13.76 -11.87
N ASN A 89 -20.33 13.91 -12.60
CA ASN A 89 -19.62 15.18 -12.74
C ASN A 89 -20.48 16.23 -13.47
N GLY A 90 -21.17 15.84 -14.55
CA GLY A 90 -22.10 16.72 -15.28
C GLY A 90 -23.25 17.16 -14.40
N SER A 91 -23.92 16.22 -13.72
CA SER A 91 -25.00 16.54 -12.77
C SER A 91 -24.54 17.42 -11.61
N PHE A 92 -23.32 17.16 -11.10
CA PHE A 92 -22.70 17.98 -10.06
C PHE A 92 -22.42 19.41 -10.52
N ALA A 93 -21.99 19.60 -11.77
CA ALA A 93 -21.75 20.93 -12.33
C ALA A 93 -23.04 21.77 -12.37
N ILE A 94 -24.18 21.16 -12.76
CA ILE A 94 -25.48 21.83 -12.77
C ILE A 94 -25.90 22.22 -11.33
N MET A 95 -25.84 21.28 -10.39
CA MET A 95 -26.17 21.56 -8.98
C MET A 95 -25.27 22.64 -8.38
N LYS A 96 -23.98 22.63 -8.73
CA LYS A 96 -23.01 23.64 -8.30
C LYS A 96 -23.34 25.01 -8.91
N ALA A 97 -23.65 25.08 -10.20
CA ALA A 97 -24.02 26.31 -10.88
C ALA A 97 -25.26 26.96 -10.24
N TYR A 98 -26.29 26.15 -9.97
CA TYR A 98 -27.48 26.61 -9.24
C TYR A 98 -27.14 27.14 -7.83
N ALA A 99 -26.37 26.39 -7.05
CA ALA A 99 -25.98 26.81 -5.71
C ALA A 99 -25.10 28.07 -5.69
N MET A 100 -24.27 28.27 -6.72
CA MET A 100 -23.43 29.47 -6.88
C MET A 100 -24.26 30.70 -7.29
N ALA A 101 -25.24 30.53 -8.19
CA ALA A 101 -26.14 31.61 -8.59
C ALA A 101 -27.06 32.05 -7.43
N ASN A 102 -27.55 31.10 -6.64
CA ASN A 102 -28.49 31.35 -5.54
C ASN A 102 -27.82 31.32 -4.17
N LYS A 103 -26.61 31.89 -4.06
CA LYS A 103 -25.81 31.82 -2.83
C LYS A 103 -26.51 32.46 -1.62
N SER A 104 -27.37 33.44 -1.85
CA SER A 104 -28.20 34.09 -0.82
C SER A 104 -29.11 33.11 -0.09
N GLU A 105 -29.66 32.10 -0.76
CA GLU A 105 -30.52 31.08 -0.15
C GLU A 105 -29.76 30.19 0.83
N PHE A 106 -28.44 30.13 0.72
CA PHE A 106 -27.55 29.38 1.62
C PHE A 106 -26.97 30.24 2.76
N ALA A 107 -27.34 31.53 2.87
CA ALA A 107 -26.78 32.43 3.87
C ALA A 107 -27.24 32.07 5.30
N VAL A 108 -28.52 31.75 5.48
CA VAL A 108 -29.09 31.41 6.81
C VAL A 108 -28.82 29.96 7.17
N LYS A 109 -29.17 29.03 6.26
CA LYS A 109 -28.86 27.60 6.39
C LYS A 109 -27.86 27.28 5.29
N ARG A 110 -26.61 26.96 5.65
CA ARG A 110 -25.52 26.62 4.70
C ARG A 110 -25.80 25.38 3.83
N SER A 111 -27.00 24.82 3.87
CA SER A 111 -27.46 23.69 3.08
C SER A 111 -28.96 23.75 2.81
N MET A 112 -29.37 23.23 1.66
CA MET A 112 -30.75 23.08 1.21
C MET A 112 -31.08 21.59 1.07
N ILE A 113 -32.30 21.19 1.48
CA ILE A 113 -32.77 19.81 1.46
C ILE A 113 -33.64 19.62 0.21
N PHE A 114 -33.40 18.52 -0.51
CA PHE A 114 -34.13 18.04 -1.67
C PHE A 114 -34.64 16.62 -1.39
N SER A 115 -35.57 16.12 -2.22
CA SER A 115 -36.11 14.76 -2.08
C SER A 115 -35.04 13.66 -2.09
N PHE A 116 -33.94 13.86 -2.83
CA PHE A 116 -32.86 12.89 -2.99
C PHE A 116 -31.60 13.19 -2.17
N GLY A 117 -31.63 14.20 -1.28
CA GLY A 117 -30.49 14.53 -0.45
C GLY A 117 -30.39 16.02 -0.10
N LYS A 118 -29.17 16.52 0.07
CA LYS A 118 -28.93 17.93 0.36
C LYS A 118 -27.68 18.44 -0.34
N ILE A 119 -27.73 19.68 -0.78
CA ILE A 119 -26.58 20.43 -1.30
C ILE A 119 -26.26 21.58 -0.36
N GLY A 120 -25.03 22.07 -0.35
CA GLY A 120 -24.65 23.17 0.54
C GLY A 120 -23.16 23.47 0.55
N PHE A 121 -22.82 24.57 1.21
CA PHE A 121 -21.44 25.05 1.33
C PHE A 121 -20.81 24.63 2.65
N ARG A 122 -19.72 23.87 2.58
CA ARG A 122 -18.88 23.56 3.74
C ARG A 122 -17.69 24.52 3.80
N THR A 123 -17.30 24.90 5.01
CA THR A 123 -16.00 25.52 5.24
C THR A 123 -15.00 24.38 5.45
N GLY A 124 -14.03 24.25 4.55
CA GLY A 124 -12.93 23.30 4.72
C GLY A 124 -12.02 23.72 5.87
N THR A 125 -11.22 22.78 6.37
CA THR A 125 -10.11 23.13 7.27
C THR A 125 -9.17 24.09 6.53
N PRO A 126 -8.72 25.19 7.14
CA PRO A 126 -7.76 26.08 6.51
C PRO A 126 -6.51 25.28 6.12
N ALA A 127 -6.08 25.45 4.87
CA ALA A 127 -4.91 24.79 4.32
C ALA A 127 -3.82 25.82 4.04
N ILE A 128 -2.57 25.44 4.27
CA ILE A 128 -1.42 26.26 3.91
C ILE A 128 -1.12 26.02 2.43
N THR A 129 -1.25 27.07 1.62
CA THR A 129 -0.84 27.06 0.22
C THR A 129 0.37 27.93 0.02
N LEU A 130 1.34 27.45 -0.77
CA LEU A 130 2.54 28.21 -1.08
C LEU A 130 2.19 29.35 -2.06
N LEU A 131 2.83 30.50 -1.88
CA LEU A 131 2.75 31.59 -2.83
C LEU A 131 3.40 31.18 -4.16
N LYS A 132 2.91 31.71 -5.27
CA LYS A 132 3.42 31.39 -6.61
C LYS A 132 4.92 31.68 -6.69
N GLY A 133 5.70 30.69 -7.14
CA GLY A 133 7.15 30.79 -7.26
C GLY A 133 7.96 30.37 -6.03
N PHE A 134 7.32 30.11 -4.89
CA PHE A 134 8.01 29.59 -3.71
C PHE A 134 8.14 28.07 -3.74
N LYS A 135 9.36 27.58 -3.55
CA LYS A 135 9.65 26.15 -3.30
C LYS A 135 9.53 25.86 -1.81
N MET A 136 9.11 24.63 -1.46
CA MET A 136 8.92 24.22 -0.06
C MET A 136 10.19 24.37 0.78
N GLU A 137 11.36 24.08 0.23
CA GLU A 137 12.65 24.22 0.93
C GLU A 137 12.92 25.66 1.36
N ALA A 138 12.68 26.63 0.48
CA ALA A 138 12.83 28.05 0.79
C ALA A 138 11.82 28.49 1.86
N VAL A 139 10.59 27.99 1.80
CA VAL A 139 9.57 28.24 2.84
C VAL A 139 10.01 27.66 4.18
N ILE A 140 10.52 26.43 4.22
CA ILE A 140 11.02 25.81 5.46
C ILE A 140 12.18 26.63 6.03
N ALA A 141 13.12 27.11 5.21
CA ALA A 141 14.22 27.97 5.67
C ALA A 141 13.71 29.29 6.26
N LEU A 142 12.69 29.90 5.65
CA LEU A 142 12.06 31.12 6.17
C LEU A 142 11.28 30.86 7.46
N VAL A 143 10.55 29.75 7.56
CA VAL A 143 9.87 29.33 8.79
C VAL A 143 10.91 29.05 9.89
N LYS A 144 12.07 28.45 9.57
CA LYS A 144 13.18 28.28 10.54
C LYS A 144 13.64 29.62 11.11
N LYS A 145 13.69 30.66 10.26
CA LYS A 145 14.16 31.99 10.65
C LYS A 145 13.12 32.80 11.42
N HIS A 146 11.86 32.74 11.02
CA HIS A 146 10.81 33.65 11.52
C HIS A 146 9.81 32.99 12.47
N LEU A 147 9.63 31.66 12.40
CA LEU A 147 8.60 30.89 13.12
C LEU A 147 9.16 29.52 13.56
N PRO A 148 10.26 29.48 14.35
CA PRO A 148 10.96 28.24 14.68
C PRO A 148 10.09 27.22 15.43
N ASP A 149 9.13 27.68 16.24
CA ASP A 149 8.23 26.82 17.03
C ASP A 149 7.30 25.95 16.18
N TYR A 150 7.13 26.29 14.90
CA TYR A 150 6.26 25.57 13.96
C TYR A 150 7.01 24.52 13.14
N ILE A 151 8.26 24.24 13.48
CA ILE A 151 9.07 23.21 12.84
C ILE A 151 9.14 21.98 13.71
N ARG A 152 8.86 20.84 13.09
CA ARG A 152 8.97 19.54 13.73
C ARG A 152 10.18 18.82 13.17
N THR A 153 11.04 18.36 14.06
CA THR A 153 12.11 17.42 13.74
C THR A 153 11.62 16.01 14.08
N VAL A 154 11.89 15.07 13.19
CA VAL A 154 11.68 13.65 13.46
C VAL A 154 13.06 13.03 13.56
N GLU A 155 13.43 12.62 14.77
CA GLU A 155 14.70 11.92 15.01
C GLU A 155 14.51 10.46 14.65
N VAL A 156 15.32 9.99 13.71
CA VAL A 156 15.33 8.60 13.26
C VAL A 156 16.74 8.06 13.48
N ILE A 157 16.83 6.89 14.11
CA ILE A 157 18.10 6.21 14.32
C ILE A 157 18.72 5.84 12.97
N ALA A 158 19.97 6.23 12.74
CA ALA A 158 20.76 5.84 11.57
C ALA A 158 21.18 4.36 11.67
N LYS A 159 20.23 3.46 11.41
CA LYS A 159 20.43 2.00 11.56
C LYS A 159 21.58 1.49 10.69
N ASP A 160 21.67 1.96 9.44
CA ASP A 160 22.65 1.46 8.47
C ASP A 160 24.09 1.81 8.90
N GLU A 161 24.31 3.02 9.41
CA GLU A 161 25.61 3.45 9.93
C GLU A 161 26.03 2.69 11.19
N LEU A 162 25.08 2.45 12.11
CA LEU A 162 25.33 1.66 13.32
C LEU A 162 25.66 0.21 12.99
N ILE A 163 25.00 -0.37 11.98
CA ILE A 163 25.30 -1.72 11.49
C ILE A 163 26.68 -1.75 10.82
N ALA A 164 27.05 -0.72 10.06
CA ALA A 164 28.37 -0.62 9.41
C ALA A 164 29.51 -0.52 10.42
N LYS A 165 29.36 0.32 11.45
CA LYS A 165 30.37 0.58 12.49
C LYS A 165 30.32 -0.38 13.68
N ARG A 166 29.62 -1.51 13.55
CA ARG A 166 29.48 -2.52 14.63
C ARG A 166 30.80 -3.10 15.13
N SER A 167 31.85 -3.06 14.30
CA SER A 167 33.19 -3.55 14.65
C SER A 167 34.03 -2.53 15.44
N ASP A 168 33.60 -1.26 15.49
CA ASP A 168 34.29 -0.22 16.24
C ASP A 168 33.96 -0.36 17.73
N ILE A 169 34.97 -0.71 18.54
CA ILE A 169 34.83 -0.93 20.00
C ILE A 169 34.16 0.27 20.67
N LYS A 170 34.59 1.49 20.29
CA LYS A 170 34.04 2.75 20.82
C LYS A 170 32.55 2.90 20.58
N VAL A 171 32.01 2.37 19.48
CA VAL A 171 30.60 2.48 19.11
C VAL A 171 29.80 1.31 19.70
N ASN A 172 30.37 0.12 19.66
CA ASN A 172 29.76 -1.12 20.16
C ASN A 172 29.52 -1.07 21.68
N ASP A 173 30.47 -0.51 22.45
CA ASP A 173 30.34 -0.33 23.91
C ASP A 173 29.12 0.50 24.32
N HIS A 174 28.59 1.32 23.41
CA HIS A 174 27.38 2.12 23.63
C HIS A 174 26.10 1.43 23.20
N PHE A 175 26.12 0.33 22.43
CA PHE A 175 24.90 -0.33 21.95
C PHE A 175 24.01 -0.81 23.11
N ALA A 176 24.61 -1.49 24.10
CA ALA A 176 23.90 -1.93 25.29
C ALA A 176 23.34 -0.75 26.10
N LYS A 177 24.09 0.36 26.20
CA LYS A 177 23.67 1.59 26.89
C LYS A 177 22.50 2.28 26.17
N CYS A 178 22.44 2.17 24.84
CA CYS A 178 21.37 2.73 24.01
C CYS A 178 20.17 1.78 23.81
N GLY A 179 20.17 0.61 24.46
CA GLY A 179 19.02 -0.30 24.47
C GLY A 179 18.83 -1.15 23.22
N PHE A 180 19.86 -1.33 22.39
CA PHE A 180 19.80 -2.21 21.21
C PHE A 180 21.04 -3.08 21.08
N LYS A 181 20.93 -4.16 20.31
CA LYS A 181 22.06 -5.02 19.93
C LYS A 181 21.98 -5.33 18.45
N VAL A 182 23.14 -5.46 17.80
CA VAL A 182 23.21 -5.90 16.42
C VAL A 182 23.30 -7.43 16.43
N THR A 183 22.22 -8.10 16.04
CA THR A 183 22.19 -9.56 15.89
C THR A 183 22.15 -9.93 14.41
N LYS A 184 23.03 -10.86 14.01
CA LYS A 184 22.94 -11.52 12.71
C LYS A 184 22.28 -12.88 12.93
N SER A 185 21.03 -13.03 12.52
CA SER A 185 20.35 -14.33 12.48
C SER A 185 20.55 -14.96 11.11
N GLU A 186 20.94 -16.22 11.09
CA GLU A 186 20.89 -17.03 9.88
C GLU A 186 19.47 -17.55 9.69
N SER A 187 18.96 -17.43 8.47
CA SER A 187 17.66 -17.96 8.08
C SER A 187 17.86 -18.98 6.98
N PHE A 188 17.24 -20.15 7.13
CA PHE A 188 17.15 -21.14 6.07
C PHE A 188 16.34 -20.57 4.89
N PHE A 189 16.80 -20.82 3.67
CA PHE A 189 16.13 -20.40 2.45
C PHE A 189 16.04 -21.57 1.47
N VAL A 190 15.00 -21.55 0.63
CA VAL A 190 14.73 -22.54 -0.40
C VAL A 190 14.35 -21.78 -1.66
N GLU A 191 15.12 -21.96 -2.73
CA GLU A 191 14.87 -21.34 -4.02
C GLU A 191 14.72 -22.45 -5.08
N PRO A 192 13.48 -22.81 -5.44
CA PRO A 192 13.23 -23.70 -6.56
C PRO A 192 13.82 -23.09 -7.83
N LYS A 193 14.47 -23.93 -8.64
CA LYS A 193 14.90 -23.50 -9.97
C LYS A 193 13.65 -23.25 -10.81
N LYS A 194 13.46 -22.00 -11.24
CA LYS A 194 12.42 -21.66 -12.19
C LYS A 194 12.96 -21.94 -13.59
N GLU A 195 12.18 -22.64 -14.41
CA GLU A 195 12.48 -22.75 -15.83
C GLU A 195 12.13 -21.39 -16.46
N ASP A 196 13.15 -20.66 -16.92
CA ASP A 196 12.97 -19.40 -17.64
C ASP A 196 12.21 -19.69 -18.94
N LYS A 197 10.96 -19.24 -19.03
CA LYS A 197 10.14 -19.33 -20.26
C LYS A 197 10.54 -18.30 -21.32
N ASP A 198 11.78 -17.84 -21.32
CA ASP A 198 12.29 -16.78 -22.22
C ASP A 198 13.32 -17.30 -23.25
N ALA A 199 13.39 -18.61 -23.49
CA ALA A 199 14.38 -19.21 -24.40
C ALA A 199 13.80 -19.80 -25.70
N ASN A 200 12.61 -19.38 -26.17
CA ASN A 200 12.13 -19.82 -27.51
C ASN A 200 11.16 -18.84 -28.20
N SER A 201 11.50 -17.55 -28.27
CA SER A 201 10.76 -16.56 -29.09
C SER A 201 11.57 -15.95 -30.24
N GLU A 202 12.77 -16.45 -30.55
CA GLU A 202 13.55 -16.04 -31.72
C GLU A 202 13.55 -17.12 -32.81
N GLU A 203 12.37 -17.50 -33.33
CA GLU A 203 12.31 -18.29 -34.58
C GLU A 203 10.94 -18.19 -35.28
N VAL A 204 10.34 -16.99 -35.36
CA VAL A 204 9.26 -16.72 -36.35
C VAL A 204 9.33 -15.27 -36.86
N GLU A 205 10.43 -14.89 -37.51
CA GLU A 205 10.44 -13.72 -38.41
C GLU A 205 11.44 -13.92 -39.55
N ALA A 206 11.31 -15.03 -40.28
CA ALA A 206 12.01 -15.26 -41.54
C ALA A 206 11.07 -15.95 -42.56
N ALA A 207 9.89 -15.38 -42.77
CA ALA A 207 9.02 -15.65 -43.93
C ALA A 207 7.89 -14.62 -44.00
N ALA A 208 8.21 -13.39 -44.42
CA ALA A 208 7.27 -12.45 -45.02
C ALA A 208 8.03 -11.52 -45.97
#